data_AF-F3UX72-F1
#
_entry.id   AF-F3UX72-F1
#
_cell.length_a   1.000
_cell.length_b   1.000
_cell.length_c   1.000
_cell.angle_alpha   90.00
_cell.angle_beta   90.00
_cell.angle_gamma   90.00
#
_symmetry.space_group_name_H-M   'P 1'
#
loop_
_entity.id
_entity.type
_entity.pdbx_description
1 polymer ?
#
loop_
_entity_poly.entity_id
_entity_poly.type
_entity_poly.pdbx_seq_one_letter_code
_entity_poly.pdbx_strand_id
1 'polypeptide(L)'
;MKKQIIFDMAAFLGSLIFWSWLYMRFFYAYVAVVFYKNQPEWNLLIPASIILTLTAISSLFIRGLYSRHIPRWLVLASYTLYFLILFYALFLKNIGRQGFSLDLQSFTYNWIYGDKLVPTMNIIMFIPLGFLCKLSWKHAAYFTLAISLVEGSQYLFHLGIFDLGDILTNLLGFIIGSYLLETALGKWVVHHIH
;
A
#
# COMPACT_ATOMS: atom_id res chain seq x y z
N MET A 1 11.70 -30.53 11.48
CA MET A 1 11.02 -29.84 12.60
C MET A 1 11.89 -28.80 13.31
N LYS A 2 12.97 -29.14 14.03
CA LYS A 2 13.75 -28.14 14.82
C LYS A 2 14.30 -26.97 14.00
N LYS A 3 14.84 -27.21 12.79
CA LYS A 3 15.38 -26.14 11.92
C LYS A 3 14.30 -25.17 11.41
N GLN A 4 13.12 -25.67 11.03
CA GLN A 4 12.01 -24.83 10.55
C GLN A 4 11.49 -23.91 11.65
N ILE A 5 11.34 -24.43 12.87
CA ILE A 5 10.93 -23.62 14.03
C ILE A 5 11.92 -22.47 14.29
N ILE A 6 13.23 -22.73 14.16
CA ILE A 6 14.26 -21.68 14.32
C ILE A 6 14.09 -20.59 13.24
N PHE A 7 13.88 -20.98 11.98
CA PHE A 7 13.65 -20.02 10.90
C PHE A 7 12.35 -19.22 11.08
N ASP A 8 11.27 -19.87 11.53
CA ASP A 8 10.01 -19.20 11.84
C ASP A 8 10.15 -18.19 12.97
N MET A 9 10.84 -18.56 14.05
CA MET A 9 11.14 -17.64 15.15
C MET A 9 12.01 -16.47 14.69
N ALA A 10 13.04 -16.72 13.88
CA ALA A 10 13.89 -15.67 13.33
C ALA A 10 13.09 -14.73 12.41
N ALA A 11 12.23 -15.26 11.54
CA ALA A 11 11.36 -14.48 10.67
C ALA A 11 10.37 -13.62 11.46
N PHE A 12 9.79 -14.17 12.52
CA PHE A 12 8.88 -13.45 13.41
C PHE A 12 9.60 -12.33 14.17
N LEU A 13 10.72 -12.64 14.85
CA LEU A 13 11.47 -11.65 15.64
C LEU A 13 12.07 -10.56 14.75
N GLY A 14 12.63 -10.93 13.60
CA GLY A 14 13.16 -9.98 12.63
C GLY A 14 12.06 -9.05 12.11
N SER A 15 10.89 -9.60 11.77
CA SER A 15 9.72 -8.81 11.37
C SER A 15 9.24 -7.89 12.50
N LEU A 16 9.20 -8.37 13.74
CA LEU A 16 8.75 -7.60 14.89
C LEU A 16 9.65 -6.39 15.15
N ILE A 17 10.96 -6.60 15.13
CA ILE A 17 11.96 -5.52 15.31
C ILE A 17 11.82 -4.51 14.17
N PHE A 18 11.77 -4.99 12.93
CA PHE A 18 11.65 -4.14 11.75
C PHE A 18 10.39 -3.28 11.79
N TRP A 19 9.22 -3.88 12.00
CA TRP A 19 7.95 -3.15 12.03
C TRP A 19 7.82 -2.26 13.25
N SER A 20 8.35 -2.64 14.42
CA SER A 20 8.38 -1.76 15.58
C SER A 20 9.20 -0.51 15.31
N TRP A 21 10.40 -0.67 14.74
CA TRP A 21 11.26 0.46 14.39
C TRP A 21 10.61 1.36 13.33
N LEU A 22 10.13 0.77 12.24
CA LEU A 22 9.55 1.50 11.11
C LEU A 22 8.28 2.24 11.54
N TYR A 23 7.40 1.57 12.29
CA TYR A 23 6.17 2.15 12.80
C TYR A 23 6.44 3.35 13.71
N MET A 24 7.32 3.17 14.71
CA MET A 24 7.61 4.25 15.67
C MET A 24 8.31 5.43 15.01
N ARG A 25 9.17 5.18 14.00
CA ARG A 25 9.91 6.23 13.32
C ARG A 25 9.06 7.04 12.34
N PHE A 26 8.19 6.39 11.58
CA PHE A 26 7.52 7.02 10.44
C PHE A 26 6.00 7.10 10.55
N PHE A 27 5.35 6.12 11.19
CA PHE A 27 3.89 5.99 11.14
C PHE A 27 3.17 6.43 12.43
N TYR A 28 3.85 6.39 13.57
CA TYR A 28 3.25 6.71 14.87
C TYR A 28 2.55 8.07 14.89
N ALA A 29 3.20 9.12 14.37
CA ALA A 29 2.64 10.46 14.34
C ALA A 29 1.33 10.53 13.53
N TYR A 30 1.27 9.85 12.38
CA TYR A 30 0.07 9.84 11.53
C TYR A 30 -1.08 9.08 12.18
N VAL A 31 -0.80 7.89 12.73
CA VAL A 31 -1.81 7.10 13.45
C VAL A 31 -2.29 7.87 14.68
N ALA A 32 -1.40 8.56 15.38
CA ALA A 32 -1.77 9.36 16.54
C ALA A 32 -2.72 10.50 16.21
N VAL A 33 -2.49 11.20 15.10
CA VAL A 33 -3.40 12.27 14.63
C VAL A 33 -4.79 11.71 14.27
N VAL A 34 -4.86 10.51 13.69
CA VAL A 34 -6.12 9.90 13.27
C VAL A 34 -6.91 9.34 14.47
N PHE A 35 -6.25 8.61 15.37
CA PHE A 35 -6.91 7.84 16.43
C PHE A 35 -6.91 8.51 17.80
N TYR A 36 -5.94 9.39 18.11
CA TYR A 36 -5.80 10.02 19.43
C TYR A 36 -6.19 11.50 19.46
N LYS A 37 -6.86 11.99 18.41
CA LYS A 37 -7.19 13.40 18.20
C LYS A 37 -7.82 14.10 19.42
N ASN A 38 -8.48 13.35 20.32
CA ASN A 38 -9.17 13.87 21.51
C ASN A 38 -8.93 13.09 22.82
N GLN A 39 -7.99 12.14 22.89
CA GLN A 39 -7.78 11.30 24.07
C GLN A 39 -6.26 11.08 24.29
N PRO A 40 -5.64 11.74 25.28
CA PRO A 40 -4.20 11.62 25.57
C PRO A 40 -3.85 10.37 26.39
N GLU A 41 -4.72 9.37 26.44
CA GLU A 41 -4.39 8.12 27.11
C GLU A 41 -3.45 7.29 26.22
N TRP A 42 -2.40 6.73 26.84
CA TRP A 42 -1.42 5.87 26.22
C TRP A 42 -2.06 4.54 25.78
N ASN A 43 -2.86 4.57 24.71
CA ASN A 43 -3.47 3.39 24.15
C ASN A 43 -2.43 2.63 23.32
N LEU A 44 -1.69 1.75 23.98
CA LEU A 44 -0.72 0.87 23.34
C LEU A 44 -1.37 -0.22 22.49
N LEU A 45 -2.69 -0.41 22.57
CA LEU A 45 -3.39 -1.51 21.90
C LEU A 45 -3.44 -1.30 20.38
N ILE A 46 -3.74 -0.09 19.91
CA ILE A 46 -3.79 0.20 18.47
C ILE A 46 -2.40 0.03 17.82
N PRO A 47 -1.32 0.67 18.31
CA PRO A 47 0.03 0.50 17.76
C PRO A 47 0.48 -0.96 17.83
N ALA A 48 0.26 -1.63 18.95
CA ALA A 48 0.61 -3.04 19.09
C ALA A 48 -0.16 -3.91 18.10
N SER A 49 -1.47 -3.70 17.91
CA SER A 49 -2.26 -4.47 16.95
C SER A 49 -1.77 -4.30 15.51
N ILE A 50 -1.39 -3.08 15.12
CA ILE A 50 -0.86 -2.81 13.78
C ILE A 50 0.49 -3.50 13.60
N ILE A 51 1.42 -3.31 14.54
CA ILE A 51 2.75 -3.91 14.50
C ILE A 51 2.66 -5.44 14.48
N LEU A 52 1.84 -6.04 15.34
CA LEU A 52 1.67 -7.49 15.41
C LEU A 52 1.03 -8.05 14.13
N THR A 53 0.06 -7.35 13.55
CA THR A 53 -0.57 -7.76 12.29
C THR A 53 0.45 -7.74 11.15
N LEU A 54 1.22 -6.64 11.02
CA LEU A 54 2.27 -6.52 10.00
C LEU A 54 3.36 -7.58 10.19
N THR A 55 3.74 -7.84 11.44
CA THR A 55 4.71 -8.89 11.82
C THR A 55 4.21 -10.28 11.44
N ALA A 56 2.95 -10.60 11.73
CA ALA A 56 2.35 -11.88 11.39
C ALA A 56 2.31 -12.08 9.87
N ILE A 57 1.85 -11.08 9.12
CA ILE A 57 1.80 -11.16 7.65
C ILE A 57 3.20 -11.31 7.05
N SER A 58 4.17 -10.46 7.45
CA SER A 58 5.52 -10.52 6.87
C SER A 58 6.26 -11.80 7.23
N SER A 59 6.12 -12.30 8.47
CA SER A 59 6.74 -13.57 8.87
C SER A 59 6.17 -14.77 8.08
N LEU A 60 4.87 -14.77 7.78
CA LEU A 60 4.25 -15.78 6.92
C LEU A 60 4.72 -15.69 5.46
N PHE A 61 4.93 -14.48 4.92
CA PHE A 61 5.53 -14.32 3.59
C PHE A 61 6.99 -14.77 3.57
N ILE A 62 7.81 -14.40 4.56
CA ILE A 62 9.19 -14.88 4.69
C ILE A 62 9.22 -16.40 4.79
N ARG A 63 8.27 -17.00 5.53
CA ARG A 63 8.07 -18.45 5.55
C ARG A 63 7.79 -19.00 4.16
N GLY A 64 6.89 -18.38 3.41
CA GLY A 64 6.62 -18.73 2.02
C GLY A 64 7.88 -18.68 1.14
N LEU A 65 8.77 -17.70 1.36
CA LEU A 65 10.02 -17.56 0.62
C LEU A 65 10.96 -18.76 0.83
N TYR A 66 11.27 -19.10 2.08
CA TYR A 66 12.23 -20.17 2.36
C TYR A 66 11.63 -21.58 2.20
N SER A 67 10.32 -21.74 2.43
CA SER A 67 9.62 -23.02 2.25
C SER A 67 9.15 -23.27 0.82
N ARG A 68 9.24 -22.25 -0.04
CA ARG A 68 8.73 -22.26 -1.42
C ARG A 68 7.25 -22.61 -1.51
N HIS A 69 6.47 -22.23 -0.51
CA HIS A 69 5.05 -22.50 -0.45
C HIS A 69 4.30 -21.30 0.15
N ILE A 70 3.67 -20.51 -0.70
CA ILE A 70 2.85 -19.37 -0.31
C ILE A 70 1.39 -19.82 -0.33
N PRO A 71 0.71 -19.90 0.82
CA PRO A 71 -0.67 -20.36 0.83
C PRO A 71 -1.60 -19.31 0.20
N ARG A 72 -2.52 -19.75 -0.66
CA ARG A 72 -3.50 -18.90 -1.36
C ARG A 72 -4.32 -18.03 -0.42
N TRP A 73 -4.72 -18.57 0.73
CA TRP A 73 -5.51 -17.81 1.71
C TRP A 73 -4.74 -16.59 2.24
N LEU A 74 -3.41 -16.67 2.39
CA LEU A 74 -2.59 -15.55 2.86
C LEU A 74 -2.55 -14.44 1.80
N VAL A 75 -2.41 -14.82 0.53
CA VAL A 75 -2.45 -13.87 -0.59
C VAL A 75 -3.83 -13.22 -0.67
N LEU A 76 -4.90 -14.01 -0.59
CA LEU A 76 -6.27 -13.50 -0.63
C LEU A 76 -6.57 -12.54 0.54
N ALA A 77 -6.19 -12.92 1.77
CA ALA A 77 -6.35 -12.07 2.95
C ALA A 77 -5.55 -10.76 2.82
N SER A 78 -4.32 -10.82 2.29
CA SER A 78 -3.48 -9.64 2.05
C SER A 78 -4.10 -8.70 1.02
N TYR A 79 -4.61 -9.23 -0.11
CA TYR A 79 -5.30 -8.42 -1.12
C TYR A 79 -6.63 -7.87 -0.60
N THR A 80 -7.35 -8.61 0.22
CA THR A 80 -8.60 -8.13 0.85
C THR A 80 -8.31 -6.94 1.76
N LEU A 81 -7.33 -7.06 2.66
CA LEU A 81 -6.90 -5.97 3.53
C LEU A 81 -6.40 -4.78 2.71
N TYR A 82 -5.62 -5.04 1.67
CA TYR A 82 -5.14 -4.02 0.74
C TYR A 82 -6.29 -3.23 0.10
N PHE A 83 -7.29 -3.90 -0.47
CA PHE A 83 -8.43 -3.21 -1.10
C PHE A 83 -9.26 -2.41 -0.09
N LEU A 84 -9.40 -2.88 1.16
CA LEU A 84 -10.07 -2.11 2.23
C LEU A 84 -9.29 -0.82 2.56
N ILE A 85 -7.97 -0.91 2.69
CA ILE A 85 -7.11 0.25 2.95
C ILE A 85 -7.12 1.22 1.76
N LEU A 86 -7.04 0.69 0.54
CA LEU A 86 -7.09 1.48 -0.69
C LEU A 86 -8.43 2.23 -0.80
N PHE A 87 -9.54 1.56 -0.53
CA PHE A 87 -10.87 2.18 -0.52
C PHE A 87 -10.95 3.33 0.49
N TYR A 88 -10.46 3.10 1.72
CA TYR A 88 -10.41 4.14 2.74
C TYR A 88 -9.53 5.33 2.30
N ALA A 89 -8.34 5.05 1.77
CA ALA A 89 -7.37 6.06 1.36
C ALA A 89 -7.90 6.94 0.22
N LEU A 90 -8.62 6.34 -0.74
CA LEU A 90 -9.23 7.06 -1.85
C LEU A 90 -10.46 7.85 -1.38
N PHE A 91 -11.48 7.20 -0.82
CA PHE A 91 -12.77 7.87 -0.63
C PHE A 91 -12.95 8.58 0.72
N LEU A 92 -12.29 8.12 1.78
CA LEU A 92 -12.60 8.54 3.14
C LEU A 92 -11.58 9.52 3.73
N LYS A 93 -10.37 9.59 3.15
CA LYS A 93 -9.27 10.45 3.66
C LYS A 93 -9.59 11.95 3.61
N ASN A 94 -10.32 12.42 2.59
CA ASN A 94 -10.47 13.84 2.28
C ASN A 94 -11.94 14.32 2.34
N ILE A 95 -12.81 13.62 3.07
CA ILE A 95 -14.23 13.99 3.22
C ILE A 95 -14.35 15.47 3.62
N GLY A 96 -15.15 16.23 2.85
CA GLY A 96 -15.42 17.65 3.10
C GLY A 96 -14.39 18.61 2.52
N ARG A 97 -13.39 18.11 1.78
CA ARG A 97 -12.48 18.92 0.96
C ARG A 97 -12.80 18.70 -0.51
N GLN A 98 -12.89 19.78 -1.26
CA GLN A 98 -13.12 19.77 -2.70
C GLN A 98 -12.12 20.67 -3.40
N GLY A 99 -11.64 20.24 -4.56
CA GLY A 99 -10.74 21.03 -5.38
C GLY A 99 -10.53 20.38 -6.74
N PHE A 100 -9.90 21.14 -7.64
CA PHE A 100 -9.58 20.68 -8.98
C PHE A 100 -8.18 21.15 -9.35
N SER A 101 -7.29 20.21 -9.66
CA SER A 101 -5.88 20.46 -9.97
C SER A 101 -5.51 19.72 -11.25
N LEU A 102 -5.32 20.48 -12.33
CA LEU A 102 -4.77 19.97 -13.60
C LEU A 102 -3.33 20.42 -13.84
N ASP A 103 -2.77 21.23 -12.94
CA ASP A 103 -1.49 21.89 -13.18
C ASP A 103 -0.32 20.92 -12.95
N LEU A 104 0.11 20.30 -14.03
CA LEU A 104 1.25 19.40 -14.07
C LEU A 104 2.57 20.08 -13.67
N GLN A 105 2.67 21.41 -13.87
CA GLN A 105 3.85 22.18 -13.49
C GLN A 105 3.92 22.36 -11.97
N SER A 106 2.78 22.62 -11.33
CA SER A 106 2.69 22.64 -9.86
C SER A 106 3.00 21.27 -9.25
N PHE A 107 2.57 20.17 -9.89
CA PHE A 107 2.88 18.81 -9.47
C PHE A 107 4.38 18.52 -9.53
N THR A 108 5.03 18.81 -10.66
CA THR A 108 6.49 18.58 -10.81
C THR A 108 7.31 19.45 -9.85
N TYR A 109 6.90 20.69 -9.63
CA TYR A 109 7.52 21.56 -8.62
C TYR A 109 7.39 20.96 -7.20
N ASN A 110 6.19 20.53 -6.81
CA ASN A 110 5.95 19.89 -5.52
C ASN A 110 6.69 18.53 -5.38
N TRP A 111 6.86 17.79 -6.48
CA TRP A 111 7.64 16.56 -6.48
C TRP A 111 9.13 16.81 -6.24
N ILE A 112 9.69 17.90 -6.78
CA ILE A 112 11.12 18.22 -6.66
C ILE A 112 11.41 18.97 -5.35
N TYR A 113 10.57 19.93 -4.98
CA TYR A 113 10.81 20.92 -3.93
C TYR A 113 9.78 20.89 -2.78
N GLY A 114 8.64 20.19 -2.95
CA GLY A 114 7.56 20.09 -1.97
C GLY A 114 7.55 18.76 -1.20
N ASP A 115 6.38 18.41 -0.65
CA ASP A 115 6.18 17.17 0.12
C ASP A 115 6.13 15.94 -0.80
N LYS A 116 7.27 15.25 -0.89
CA LYS A 116 7.45 14.05 -1.72
C LYS A 116 6.74 12.83 -1.15
N LEU A 117 6.29 12.86 0.10
CA LEU A 117 5.76 11.70 0.78
C LEU A 117 4.42 11.28 0.17
N VAL A 118 3.50 12.23 -0.06
CA VAL A 118 2.17 11.93 -0.60
C VAL A 118 2.26 11.29 -1.99
N PRO A 119 2.98 11.87 -2.96
CA PRO A 119 3.07 11.31 -4.30
C PRO A 119 3.83 9.96 -4.33
N THR A 120 4.83 9.79 -3.45
CA THR A 120 5.56 8.50 -3.30
C THR A 120 4.66 7.41 -2.72
N MET A 121 3.83 7.75 -1.73
CA MET A 121 2.88 6.80 -1.15
C MET A 121 1.81 6.37 -2.15
N ASN A 122 1.36 7.29 -3.02
CA ASN A 122 0.43 6.95 -4.11
C ASN A 122 1.04 5.91 -5.05
N ILE A 123 2.29 6.10 -5.50
CA ILE A 123 3.00 5.09 -6.31
C ILE A 123 3.04 3.75 -5.57
N ILE A 124 3.52 3.72 -4.32
CA ILE A 124 3.68 2.49 -3.54
C ILE A 124 2.34 1.77 -3.36
N MET A 125 1.27 2.52 -3.12
CA MET A 125 -0.07 1.98 -2.89
C MET A 125 -0.64 1.28 -4.12
N PHE A 126 -0.26 1.67 -5.34
CA PHE A 126 -0.76 1.06 -6.57
C PHE A 126 0.11 -0.07 -7.15
N ILE A 127 1.30 -0.32 -6.58
CA ILE A 127 2.16 -1.45 -6.96
C ILE A 127 1.45 -2.80 -6.80
N PRO A 128 0.79 -3.13 -5.66
CA PRO A 128 0.11 -4.42 -5.52
C PRO A 128 -1.00 -4.63 -6.57
N LEU A 129 -1.73 -3.57 -6.93
CA LEU A 129 -2.77 -3.65 -7.96
C LEU A 129 -2.18 -3.94 -9.34
N GLY A 130 -1.05 -3.29 -9.69
CA GLY A 130 -0.31 -3.57 -10.92
C GLY A 130 0.18 -5.01 -11.02
N PHE A 131 0.58 -5.61 -9.90
CA PHE A 131 1.07 -6.98 -9.84
C PHE A 131 0.02 -8.05 -10.20
N LEU A 132 -1.27 -7.68 -10.25
CA LEU A 132 -2.36 -8.60 -10.64
C LEU A 132 -2.47 -8.83 -12.14
N CYS A 133 -1.89 -7.96 -12.97
CA CYS A 133 -2.08 -7.98 -14.42
C CYS A 133 -0.77 -7.75 -15.16
N LYS A 134 -0.59 -8.46 -16.29
CA LYS A 134 0.54 -8.20 -17.20
C LYS A 134 0.38 -6.84 -17.85
N LEU A 135 1.49 -6.14 -18.06
CA LEU A 135 1.44 -4.81 -18.63
C LEU A 135 0.98 -4.91 -20.09
N SER A 136 -0.10 -4.20 -20.43
CA SER A 136 -0.51 -4.01 -21.81
C SER A 136 -1.09 -2.61 -21.94
N TRP A 137 -1.05 -2.06 -23.15
CA TRP A 137 -1.67 -0.76 -23.43
C TRP A 137 -3.15 -0.73 -23.01
N LYS A 138 -3.88 -1.84 -23.20
CA LYS A 138 -5.28 -1.97 -22.79
C LYS A 138 -5.44 -1.91 -21.27
N HIS A 139 -4.61 -2.62 -20.51
CA HIS A 139 -4.65 -2.59 -19.05
C HIS A 139 -4.28 -1.22 -18.49
N ALA A 140 -3.27 -0.58 -19.06
CA ALA A 140 -2.91 0.79 -18.69
C ALA A 140 -4.07 1.75 -18.97
N ALA A 141 -4.70 1.68 -20.15
CA ALA A 141 -5.84 2.52 -20.50
C ALA A 141 -7.05 2.29 -19.58
N TYR A 142 -7.41 1.03 -19.29
CA TYR A 142 -8.50 0.72 -18.35
C TYR A 142 -8.20 1.21 -16.94
N PHE A 143 -6.94 1.07 -16.48
CA PHE A 143 -6.52 1.56 -15.18
C PHE A 143 -6.60 3.10 -15.12
N THR A 144 -6.08 3.81 -16.13
CA THR A 144 -6.17 5.27 -16.24
C THR A 144 -7.63 5.75 -16.26
N LEU A 145 -8.51 5.05 -16.99
CA LEU A 145 -9.93 5.35 -16.99
C LEU A 145 -10.54 5.15 -15.59
N ALA A 146 -10.26 4.02 -14.95
CA ALA A 146 -10.78 3.70 -13.62
C ALA A 146 -10.33 4.74 -12.58
N ILE A 147 -9.04 5.11 -12.56
CA ILE A 147 -8.56 6.10 -11.59
C ILE A 147 -9.12 7.50 -11.88
N SER A 148 -9.29 7.87 -13.16
CA SER A 148 -9.93 9.14 -13.53
C SER A 148 -11.40 9.19 -13.08
N LEU A 149 -12.11 8.05 -13.12
CA LEU A 149 -13.47 7.93 -12.59
C LEU A 149 -13.50 8.03 -11.05
N VAL A 150 -12.50 7.47 -10.37
CA VAL A 150 -12.36 7.61 -8.91
C VAL A 150 -12.14 9.08 -8.54
N GLU A 151 -11.18 9.75 -9.15
CA GLU A 151 -10.89 11.18 -8.95
C GLU A 151 -12.11 12.04 -9.29
N GLY A 152 -12.79 11.73 -10.40
CA GLY A 152 -14.03 12.41 -10.79
C GLY A 152 -15.14 12.21 -9.75
N SER A 153 -15.28 11.00 -9.22
CA SER A 153 -16.25 10.70 -8.16
C SER A 153 -15.90 11.44 -6.87
N GLN A 154 -14.61 11.51 -6.50
CA GLN A 154 -14.18 12.25 -5.32
C GLN A 154 -14.53 13.73 -5.44
N TYR A 155 -14.32 14.33 -6.62
CA TYR A 155 -14.71 15.71 -6.88
C TYR A 155 -16.22 15.93 -6.82
N LEU A 156 -17.02 15.05 -7.47
CA LEU A 156 -18.48 15.17 -7.51
C LEU A 156 -19.14 14.98 -6.13
N PHE A 157 -18.64 14.02 -5.35
CA PHE A 157 -19.17 13.71 -4.02
C PHE A 157 -18.52 14.51 -2.89
N HIS A 158 -17.68 15.52 -3.19
CA HIS A 158 -16.97 16.35 -2.21
C HIS A 158 -16.12 15.52 -1.22
N LEU A 159 -15.56 14.41 -1.73
CA LEU A 159 -14.70 13.49 -1.01
C LEU A 159 -13.20 13.77 -1.25
N GLY A 160 -12.86 14.71 -2.14
CA GLY A 160 -11.47 15.04 -2.43
C GLY A 160 -11.27 16.04 -3.57
N ILE A 161 -10.02 16.15 -3.97
CA ILE A 161 -9.54 17.00 -5.06
C ILE A 161 -9.33 16.11 -6.27
N PHE A 162 -9.85 16.49 -7.43
CA PHE A 162 -9.46 15.85 -8.68
C PHE A 162 -8.04 16.31 -9.02
N ASP A 163 -7.05 15.42 -8.94
CA ASP A 163 -5.65 15.78 -9.21
C ASP A 163 -5.04 14.93 -10.33
N LEU A 164 -4.62 15.58 -11.42
CA LEU A 164 -3.95 14.93 -12.54
C LEU A 164 -2.58 14.34 -12.11
N GLY A 165 -1.91 14.96 -11.14
CA GLY A 165 -0.69 14.41 -10.53
C GLY A 165 -0.94 13.08 -9.81
N ASP A 166 -2.08 12.94 -9.14
CA ASP A 166 -2.47 11.70 -8.47
C ASP A 166 -2.79 10.60 -9.50
N ILE A 167 -3.49 10.94 -10.58
CA ILE A 167 -3.71 10.01 -11.71
C ILE A 167 -2.37 9.48 -12.25
N LEU A 168 -1.39 10.35 -12.46
CA LEU A 168 -0.08 9.96 -12.99
C LEU A 168 0.72 9.11 -12.02
N THR A 169 0.76 9.47 -10.74
CA THR A 169 1.49 8.68 -9.72
C THR A 169 0.85 7.32 -9.49
N ASN A 170 -0.48 7.24 -9.47
CA ASN A 170 -1.22 5.99 -9.39
C ASN A 170 -0.92 5.10 -10.61
N LEU A 171 -0.87 5.69 -11.81
CA LEU A 171 -0.50 4.98 -13.04
C LEU A 171 0.96 4.47 -13.00
N LEU A 172 1.90 5.28 -12.49
CA LEU A 172 3.29 4.84 -12.30
C LEU A 172 3.37 3.66 -11.34
N GLY A 173 2.65 3.69 -10.22
CA GLY A 173 2.54 2.58 -9.28
C GLY A 173 2.03 1.31 -9.94
N PHE A 174 0.95 1.43 -10.72
CA PHE A 174 0.39 0.31 -11.50
C PHE A 174 1.41 -0.27 -12.49
N ILE A 175 2.09 0.58 -13.28
CA ILE A 175 3.10 0.13 -14.26
C ILE A 175 4.26 -0.59 -13.57
N ILE A 176 4.77 -0.06 -12.47
CA ILE A 176 5.86 -0.69 -11.69
C ILE A 176 5.40 -2.06 -11.19
N GLY A 177 4.18 -2.16 -10.65
CA GLY A 177 3.59 -3.41 -10.21
C GLY A 177 3.48 -4.45 -11.32
N SER A 178 2.98 -4.04 -12.49
CA SER A 178 2.86 -4.94 -13.65
C SER A 178 4.22 -5.39 -14.17
N TYR A 179 5.23 -4.52 -14.15
CA TYR A 179 6.60 -4.92 -14.51
C TYR A 179 7.19 -5.91 -13.51
N LEU A 180 6.96 -5.71 -12.20
CA LEU A 180 7.39 -6.64 -11.14
C LEU A 180 6.83 -8.05 -11.37
N LEU A 181 5.58 -8.18 -11.83
CA LEU A 181 4.99 -9.48 -12.18
C LEU A 181 5.79 -10.22 -13.27
N GLU A 182 6.36 -9.48 -14.22
CA GLU A 182 7.09 -10.05 -15.36
C GLU A 182 8.54 -10.42 -15.03
N THR A 183 9.08 -9.88 -13.94
CA THR A 183 10.42 -10.23 -13.45
C THR A 183 10.50 -11.70 -13.01
N ALA A 184 11.74 -12.20 -12.87
CA ALA A 184 11.99 -13.54 -12.33
C ALA A 184 11.39 -13.71 -10.93
N LEU A 185 11.44 -12.66 -10.09
CA LEU A 185 10.85 -12.66 -8.75
C LEU A 185 9.32 -12.80 -8.82
N GLY A 186 8.65 -12.01 -9.66
CA GLY A 186 7.20 -12.05 -9.79
C GLY A 186 6.68 -13.41 -10.27
N LYS A 187 7.31 -13.95 -11.32
CA LYS A 187 7.00 -15.30 -11.83
C LYS A 187 7.26 -16.38 -10.78
N TRP A 188 8.34 -16.26 -10.02
CA TRP A 188 8.65 -17.16 -8.92
C TRP A 188 7.56 -17.11 -7.84
N VAL A 189 7.11 -15.92 -7.42
CA VAL A 189 6.04 -15.77 -6.43
C VAL A 189 4.77 -16.46 -6.91
N VAL A 190 4.31 -16.15 -8.13
CA VAL A 190 3.08 -16.72 -8.68
C VAL A 190 3.14 -18.25 -8.78
N HIS A 191 4.28 -18.81 -9.17
CA HIS A 191 4.46 -20.26 -9.29
C HIS A 191 4.31 -21.01 -7.96
N HIS A 192 4.69 -20.39 -6.84
CA HIS A 192 4.69 -21.01 -5.52
C HIS A 192 3.42 -20.68 -4.69
N ILE A 193 2.38 -20.13 -5.33
CA ILE A 193 1.07 -19.89 -4.69
C ILE A 193 0.20 -21.15 -4.79
N HIS A 194 -0.13 -21.75 -3.65
CA HIS A 194 -0.86 -23.03 -3.55
C HIS A 194 -2.12 -22.98 -2.69
#